data_AF-A0A674NBU5-F1
#
_entry.id   AF-A0A674NBU5-F1
#
_cell.length_a   1.000
_cell.length_b   1.000
_cell.length_c   1.000
_cell.angle_alpha   90.00
_cell.angle_beta   90.00
_cell.angle_gamma   90.00
#
_symmetry.space_group_name_H-M   'P 1'
#
loop_
_entity.id
_entity.type
_entity.pdbx_description
1 polymer ?
#
loop_
_entity_poly.entity_id
_entity_poly.type
_entity_poly.pdbx_seq_one_letter_code
_entity_poly.pdbx_strand_id
1 'polypeptide(L)'
;LLLLLLLLLLIIIITDKYIIFNLECQRFVLRKPSLSISEKGVISVQAALYGRADTDTCSEGRPSRVTTAPIYVLLRCDGKKECEINIRDVATPDPCVGTFKYLDTNYTCLPAIHVVACEGSLAHLFCGQVISVYGADYGRRDETTCSYRRFSFQTRNTLCSGPTNKVAELCNGKNRCTFRVGSSLFGDPCRNTYKYLELAYVCESTPCTSSSATRGALISVQAALYGRADTDTCSEGRPVGQLTNTTCSQPGTEDLVKTRCDGKKECEINIRDVATPDPCVGTFKYLDTNYTCLPASQSTVTLKQPHRL
;
A
#
# COMPACT_ATOMS: atom_id res chain seq x y z
N LEU A 1 -6.89 6.97 -40.97
CA LEU A 1 -7.77 7.22 -39.80
C LEU A 1 -8.91 6.21 -39.66
N LEU A 2 -9.64 5.87 -40.74
CA LEU A 2 -10.72 4.87 -40.67
C LEU A 2 -10.25 3.47 -40.24
N LEU A 3 -9.04 3.03 -40.62
CA LEU A 3 -8.50 1.72 -40.21
C LEU A 3 -8.20 1.62 -38.71
N LEU A 4 -7.86 2.73 -38.03
CA LEU A 4 -7.58 2.74 -36.58
C LEU A 4 -8.88 2.72 -35.77
N LEU A 5 -9.93 3.38 -36.26
CA LEU A 5 -11.27 3.32 -35.65
C LEU A 5 -11.92 1.94 -35.84
N LEU A 6 -11.68 1.28 -36.97
CA LEU A 6 -12.09 -0.11 -37.18
C LEU A 6 -11.34 -1.08 -36.25
N LEU A 7 -10.04 -0.89 -35.98
CA LEU A 7 -9.30 -1.72 -35.01
C LEU A 7 -9.80 -1.52 -33.55
N LEU A 8 -10.18 -0.30 -33.17
CA LEU A 8 -10.80 -0.03 -31.86
C LEU A 8 -12.22 -0.60 -31.74
N LEU A 9 -13.02 -0.58 -32.82
CA LEU A 9 -14.34 -1.22 -32.87
C LEU A 9 -14.25 -2.76 -32.99
N LEU A 10 -13.22 -3.31 -33.64
CA LEU A 10 -12.99 -4.75 -33.78
C LEU A 10 -12.49 -5.40 -32.48
N ILE A 11 -11.72 -4.70 -31.65
CA ILE A 11 -11.31 -5.23 -30.32
C ILE A 11 -12.53 -5.32 -29.37
N ILE A 12 -13.50 -4.42 -29.48
CA ILE A 12 -14.72 -4.44 -28.66
C ILE A 12 -15.68 -5.58 -29.09
N ILE A 13 -15.56 -6.12 -30.31
CA ILE A 13 -16.49 -7.12 -30.86
C ILE A 13 -15.98 -8.57 -30.76
N ILE A 14 -14.70 -8.81 -30.44
CA ILE A 14 -14.16 -10.18 -30.37
C ILE A 14 -14.38 -10.79 -28.97
N THR A 15 -15.48 -11.57 -28.91
CA THR A 15 -15.84 -12.64 -27.96
C THR A 15 -16.75 -12.27 -26.79
N ASP A 16 -18.06 -12.46 -27.03
CA ASP A 16 -18.99 -13.01 -26.05
C ASP A 16 -18.38 -14.26 -25.37
N LYS A 17 -17.56 -14.07 -24.32
CA LYS A 17 -17.39 -14.95 -23.14
C LYS A 17 -16.22 -14.62 -22.21
N TYR A 18 -15.31 -13.70 -22.54
CA TYR A 18 -14.18 -13.37 -21.64
C TYR A 18 -13.75 -11.91 -21.78
N ILE A 19 -14.17 -11.06 -20.84
CA ILE A 19 -13.55 -9.75 -20.65
C ILE A 19 -12.33 -9.98 -19.76
N ILE A 20 -11.12 -9.90 -20.34
CA ILE A 20 -9.85 -9.88 -19.61
C ILE A 20 -9.49 -8.41 -19.38
N PHE A 21 -9.48 -7.96 -18.13
CA PHE A 21 -8.86 -6.68 -17.76
C PHE A 21 -7.42 -6.95 -17.39
N ASN A 22 -6.48 -6.38 -18.16
CA ASN A 22 -5.08 -6.32 -17.76
C ASN A 22 -4.85 -5.01 -17.00
N LEU A 23 -4.52 -5.11 -15.72
CA LEU A 23 -4.21 -3.98 -14.84
C LEU A 23 -2.69 -3.82 -14.80
N GLU A 24 -2.16 -2.76 -15.40
CA GLU A 24 -0.71 -2.47 -15.40
C GLU A 24 -0.39 -1.22 -14.57
N CYS A 25 0.65 -1.28 -13.74
CA CYS A 25 1.15 -0.10 -13.00
C CYS A 25 1.89 0.94 -13.87
N GLN A 26 1.91 0.80 -15.21
CA GLN A 26 2.65 1.70 -16.08
C GLN A 26 1.78 2.93 -16.47
N ARG A 27 2.08 4.08 -15.84
CA ARG A 27 1.51 5.43 -16.08
C ARG A 27 0.03 5.63 -15.73
N PHE A 28 -0.23 6.22 -14.57
CA PHE A 28 -1.39 7.10 -14.35
C PHE A 28 -0.96 8.42 -13.70
N VAL A 29 -1.06 9.51 -14.47
CA VAL A 29 -0.97 10.89 -13.98
C VAL A 29 -2.40 11.34 -13.68
N LEU A 30 -2.74 11.52 -12.41
CA LEU A 30 -3.85 12.38 -11.99
C LEU A 30 -3.28 13.44 -11.04
N ARG A 31 -3.47 14.71 -11.43
CA ARG A 31 -3.08 15.98 -10.78
C ARG A 31 -3.15 15.87 -9.24
N LYS A 32 -2.19 16.25 -8.39
CA LYS A 32 -1.14 17.31 -8.36
C LYS A 32 -0.17 17.03 -7.17
N PRO A 33 0.82 17.89 -6.88
CA PRO A 33 2.25 17.80 -7.21
C PRO A 33 3.15 16.99 -6.25
N SER A 34 4.26 16.49 -6.81
CA SER A 34 5.52 16.08 -6.16
C SER A 34 5.48 15.05 -5.02
N LEU A 35 5.55 13.77 -5.40
CA LEU A 35 6.54 12.86 -4.83
C LEU A 35 6.90 11.83 -5.90
N SER A 36 8.19 11.65 -6.18
CA SER A 36 8.69 10.76 -7.21
C SER A 36 8.25 9.31 -6.95
N ILE A 37 7.26 8.82 -7.67
CA ILE A 37 6.93 7.38 -7.66
C ILE A 37 7.89 6.69 -8.62
N SER A 38 8.80 5.91 -8.04
CA SER A 38 9.70 5.00 -8.75
C SER A 38 8.87 4.03 -9.61
N GLU A 39 9.45 3.52 -10.71
CA GLU A 39 8.94 2.45 -11.60
C GLU A 39 8.67 1.09 -10.87
N LYS A 40 8.42 1.11 -9.56
CA LYS A 40 8.33 0.00 -8.61
C LYS A 40 7.05 0.08 -7.77
N GLY A 41 5.95 0.53 -8.39
CA GLY A 41 4.63 0.49 -7.77
C GLY A 41 4.01 -0.91 -7.80
N VAL A 42 3.06 -1.15 -6.90
CA VAL A 42 2.17 -2.32 -6.92
C VAL A 42 0.72 -1.88 -6.80
N ILE A 43 -0.18 -2.71 -7.30
CA ILE A 43 -1.62 -2.52 -7.23
C ILE A 43 -2.07 -2.65 -5.78
N SER A 44 -2.85 -1.68 -5.31
CA SER A 44 -3.65 -1.75 -4.09
C SER A 44 -5.10 -1.47 -4.48
N VAL A 45 -5.92 -2.52 -4.44
CA VAL A 45 -7.33 -2.47 -4.82
C VAL A 45 -8.11 -1.76 -3.70
N GLN A 46 -8.74 -0.64 -4.03
CA GLN A 46 -9.53 0.16 -3.09
C GLN A 46 -10.97 -0.35 -3.01
N ALA A 47 -11.52 -0.74 -4.16
CA ALA A 47 -12.85 -1.32 -4.26
C ALA A 47 -12.94 -2.16 -5.52
N ALA A 48 -13.68 -3.28 -5.45
CA ALA A 48 -14.07 -4.05 -6.63
C ALA A 48 -15.52 -4.53 -6.49
N LEU A 49 -16.28 -4.37 -7.56
CA LEU A 49 -17.70 -4.69 -7.65
C LEU A 49 -17.93 -5.56 -8.89
N TYR A 50 -18.52 -6.73 -8.69
CA TYR A 50 -18.97 -7.57 -9.79
C TYR A 50 -20.49 -7.63 -9.79
N GLY A 51 -21.12 -7.04 -10.80
CA GLY A 51 -22.57 -6.88 -10.85
C GLY A 51 -23.00 -5.75 -11.77
N ARG A 52 -24.02 -5.01 -11.35
CA ARG A 52 -24.55 -3.83 -12.06
C ARG A 52 -24.87 -2.76 -11.02
N ALA A 53 -24.25 -1.59 -11.15
CA ALA A 53 -24.37 -0.48 -10.22
C ALA A 53 -25.20 0.70 -10.77
N ASP A 54 -25.54 0.68 -12.07
CA ASP A 54 -26.30 1.74 -12.73
C ASP A 54 -27.36 1.17 -13.71
N THR A 55 -28.45 1.92 -13.88
CA THR A 55 -29.59 1.66 -14.77
C THR A 55 -29.41 2.21 -16.19
N ASP A 56 -28.47 3.13 -16.41
CA ASP A 56 -28.36 3.84 -17.70
C ASP A 56 -27.63 3.04 -18.79
N THR A 57 -26.80 2.05 -18.42
CA THR A 57 -26.13 1.19 -19.41
C THR A 57 -26.95 -0.08 -19.70
N CYS A 58 -27.85 -0.01 -20.69
CA CYS A 58 -28.83 -1.02 -21.13
C CYS A 58 -30.09 -1.13 -20.23
N SER A 59 -31.20 -0.61 -20.75
CA SER A 59 -32.38 -0.12 -20.02
C SER A 59 -33.57 -1.10 -19.92
N GLU A 60 -33.35 -2.38 -19.63
CA GLU A 60 -34.48 -3.30 -19.35
C GLU A 60 -34.22 -4.22 -18.15
N GLY A 61 -34.83 -3.89 -16.99
CA GLY A 61 -35.05 -4.84 -15.89
C GLY A 61 -34.51 -4.42 -14.51
N ARG A 62 -35.43 -4.34 -13.53
CA ARG A 62 -35.34 -4.07 -12.07
C ARG A 62 -33.95 -4.10 -11.37
N PRO A 63 -33.69 -3.16 -10.43
CA PRO A 63 -32.45 -3.12 -9.66
C PRO A 63 -32.41 -4.27 -8.64
N SER A 64 -31.53 -5.24 -8.86
CA SER A 64 -31.30 -6.35 -7.93
C SER A 64 -29.95 -6.18 -7.26
N ARG A 65 -29.99 -6.10 -5.93
CA ARG A 65 -28.91 -5.83 -4.97
C ARG A 65 -27.51 -6.31 -5.39
N VAL A 66 -26.57 -5.37 -5.26
CA VAL A 66 -25.12 -5.50 -5.39
C VAL A 66 -24.60 -6.59 -4.44
N THR A 67 -24.02 -7.66 -4.99
CA THR A 67 -23.23 -8.61 -4.19
C THR A 67 -21.77 -8.25 -4.38
N THR A 68 -21.09 -7.97 -3.29
CA THR A 68 -19.68 -7.60 -3.27
C THR A 68 -18.84 -8.79 -3.74
N ALA A 69 -17.94 -8.57 -4.72
CA ALA A 69 -16.87 -9.49 -5.09
C ALA A 69 -15.47 -9.01 -4.68
N PRO A 70 -15.28 -8.24 -3.57
CA PRO A 70 -14.08 -7.45 -3.38
C PRO A 70 -12.94 -8.35 -2.94
N ILE A 71 -13.23 -9.45 -2.22
CA ILE A 71 -12.25 -10.32 -1.59
C ILE A 71 -11.39 -11.03 -2.64
N TYR A 72 -11.98 -11.54 -3.73
CA TYR A 72 -11.20 -12.28 -4.72
C TYR A 72 -10.26 -11.35 -5.49
N VAL A 73 -10.74 -10.18 -5.91
CA VAL A 73 -9.94 -9.20 -6.65
C VAL A 73 -8.84 -8.63 -5.76
N LEU A 74 -9.17 -8.30 -4.51
CA LEU A 74 -8.21 -7.87 -3.49
C LEU A 74 -7.12 -8.93 -3.28
N LEU A 75 -7.50 -10.17 -3.00
CA LEU A 75 -6.56 -11.27 -2.73
C LEU A 75 -5.68 -11.59 -3.94
N ARG A 76 -6.22 -11.48 -5.16
CA ARG A 76 -5.51 -11.84 -6.38
C ARG A 76 -4.59 -10.75 -6.91
N CYS A 77 -4.93 -9.48 -6.71
CA CYS A 77 -4.23 -8.36 -7.35
C CYS A 77 -3.38 -7.53 -6.40
N ASP A 78 -3.68 -7.49 -5.10
CA ASP A 78 -2.90 -6.69 -4.17
C ASP A 78 -1.43 -7.13 -4.13
N GLY A 79 -0.53 -6.13 -4.14
CA GLY A 79 0.91 -6.35 -4.10
C GLY A 79 1.51 -6.84 -5.42
N LYS A 80 0.74 -6.96 -6.50
CA LYS A 80 1.27 -7.30 -7.84
C LYS A 80 1.56 -6.05 -8.66
N LYS A 81 2.51 -6.16 -9.60
CA LYS A 81 2.79 -5.11 -10.60
C LYS A 81 1.80 -5.13 -11.76
N GLU A 82 1.30 -6.33 -12.05
CA GLU A 82 0.35 -6.63 -13.11
C GLU A 82 -0.61 -7.69 -12.58
N CYS A 83 -1.90 -7.54 -12.87
CA CYS A 83 -2.90 -8.52 -12.47
C CYS A 83 -3.87 -8.78 -13.60
N GLU A 84 -4.02 -10.07 -13.93
CA GLU A 84 -5.07 -10.56 -14.81
C GLU A 84 -6.17 -11.23 -13.99
N ILE A 85 -7.41 -10.87 -14.28
CA ILE A 85 -8.60 -11.43 -13.63
C ILE A 85 -9.37 -12.24 -14.66
N ASN A 86 -9.65 -13.50 -14.35
CA ASN A 86 -10.56 -14.31 -15.14
C ASN A 86 -11.98 -14.12 -14.61
N ILE A 87 -12.88 -13.65 -15.47
CA ILE A 87 -14.27 -13.39 -15.10
C ILE A 87 -14.98 -14.61 -14.54
N ARG A 88 -14.59 -15.83 -14.93
CA ARG A 88 -15.19 -17.08 -14.41
C ARG A 88 -14.95 -17.30 -12.92
N ASP A 89 -13.80 -16.84 -12.44
CA ASP A 89 -13.44 -16.96 -11.02
C ASP A 89 -14.19 -15.96 -10.15
N VAL A 90 -14.70 -14.88 -10.75
CA VAL A 90 -15.50 -13.83 -10.09
C VAL A 90 -17.00 -14.09 -10.25
N ALA A 91 -17.41 -14.73 -11.35
CA ALA A 91 -18.79 -14.97 -11.72
C ALA A 91 -19.49 -16.12 -10.99
N THR A 92 -18.84 -16.73 -9.99
CA THR A 92 -19.35 -17.91 -9.31
C THR A 92 -19.37 -17.71 -7.78
N PRO A 93 -20.54 -17.86 -7.12
CA PRO A 93 -21.89 -18.02 -7.70
C PRO A 93 -22.39 -16.74 -8.41
N ASP A 94 -23.29 -16.89 -9.38
CA ASP A 94 -23.89 -15.75 -10.08
C ASP A 94 -24.71 -14.91 -9.08
N PRO A 95 -24.35 -13.63 -8.85
CA PRO A 95 -25.03 -12.80 -7.86
C PRO A 95 -26.44 -12.33 -8.29
N CYS A 96 -26.77 -12.38 -9.58
CA CYS A 96 -28.06 -11.93 -10.11
C CYS A 96 -28.39 -12.58 -11.47
N VAL A 97 -28.84 -13.84 -11.43
CA VAL A 97 -29.14 -14.64 -12.63
C VAL A 97 -30.09 -13.90 -13.58
N GLY A 98 -29.75 -13.86 -14.87
CA GLY A 98 -30.56 -13.19 -15.91
C GLY A 98 -30.24 -11.70 -16.13
N THR A 99 -29.29 -11.13 -15.38
CA THR A 99 -28.82 -9.75 -15.59
C THR A 99 -27.40 -9.74 -16.17
N PHE A 100 -27.16 -8.90 -17.18
CA PHE A 100 -25.80 -8.61 -17.68
C PHE A 100 -24.99 -7.86 -16.61
N LYS A 101 -23.77 -8.35 -16.32
CA LYS A 101 -22.89 -7.87 -15.25
C LYS A 101 -21.56 -7.38 -15.81
N TYR A 102 -20.93 -6.47 -15.08
CA TYR A 102 -19.57 -6.00 -15.31
C TYR A 102 -18.76 -6.05 -14.01
N LEU A 103 -17.43 -6.15 -14.17
CA LEU A 103 -16.49 -5.94 -13.08
C LEU A 103 -16.04 -4.48 -13.13
N ASP A 104 -16.33 -3.74 -12.07
CA ASP A 104 -15.84 -2.37 -11.85
C ASP A 104 -14.84 -2.38 -10.71
N THR A 105 -13.66 -1.80 -10.90
CA THR A 105 -12.59 -1.83 -9.90
C THR A 105 -11.86 -0.50 -9.84
N ASN A 106 -11.66 -0.01 -8.62
CA ASN A 106 -10.83 1.14 -8.34
C ASN A 106 -9.56 0.68 -7.61
N TYR A 107 -8.40 1.15 -8.06
CA TYR A 107 -7.12 0.77 -7.51
C TYR A 107 -6.14 1.95 -7.54
N THR A 108 -5.17 1.91 -6.64
CA THR A 108 -4.08 2.88 -6.55
C THR A 108 -2.76 2.16 -6.74
N CYS A 109 -1.80 2.83 -7.36
CA CYS A 109 -0.42 2.34 -7.45
C CYS A 109 0.38 2.86 -6.26
N LEU A 110 0.78 1.96 -5.36
CA LEU A 110 1.57 2.31 -4.18
C LEU A 110 3.03 1.89 -4.38
N PRO A 111 4.01 2.71 -3.97
CA PRO A 111 5.41 2.31 -4.00
C PRO A 111 5.63 1.11 -3.05
N ALA A 112 6.32 0.06 -3.52
CA ALA A 112 6.60 -1.11 -2.69
C ALA A 112 7.96 -1.74 -2.99
N ILE A 113 8.48 -2.47 -2.00
CA ILE A 113 9.66 -3.32 -2.13
C ILE A 113 9.19 -4.68 -2.63
N HIS A 114 9.61 -5.04 -3.84
CA HIS A 114 9.30 -6.32 -4.46
C HIS A 114 10.40 -7.36 -4.19
N VAL A 115 10.02 -8.53 -3.68
CA VAL A 115 10.94 -9.63 -3.38
C VAL A 115 10.48 -10.89 -4.09
N VAL A 116 11.44 -11.57 -4.73
CA VAL A 116 11.26 -12.89 -5.32
C VAL A 116 12.16 -13.88 -4.60
N ALA A 117 11.61 -15.01 -4.14
CA ALA A 117 12.36 -16.05 -3.46
C ALA A 117 11.93 -17.45 -3.96
N CYS A 118 12.89 -18.24 -4.44
CA CYS A 118 12.62 -19.54 -5.02
C CYS A 118 12.20 -20.58 -3.96
N GLU A 119 11.41 -21.58 -4.35
CA GLU A 119 11.06 -22.68 -3.44
C GLU A 119 12.32 -23.37 -2.88
N GLY A 120 12.40 -23.47 -1.56
CA GLY A 120 13.53 -24.01 -0.82
C GLY A 120 14.57 -22.97 -0.38
N SER A 121 14.51 -21.72 -0.86
CA SER A 121 15.40 -20.65 -0.41
C SER A 121 14.83 -19.93 0.83
N LEU A 122 15.64 -19.06 1.43
CA LEU A 122 15.18 -18.13 2.46
C LEU A 122 14.68 -16.84 1.82
N ALA A 123 13.54 -16.33 2.28
CA ALA A 123 13.08 -14.98 2.01
C ALA A 123 13.52 -14.08 3.17
N HIS A 124 14.08 -12.92 2.84
CA HIS A 124 14.58 -11.96 3.82
C HIS A 124 13.90 -10.61 3.61
N LEU A 125 13.08 -10.19 4.58
CA LEU A 125 12.45 -8.88 4.61
C LEU A 125 13.12 -8.06 5.70
N PHE A 126 13.48 -6.83 5.35
CA PHE A 126 14.13 -5.90 6.26
C PHE A 126 13.53 -4.51 6.09
N CYS A 127 13.28 -3.87 7.23
CA CYS A 127 12.85 -2.49 7.36
C CYS A 127 13.62 -1.80 8.49
N GLY A 128 13.85 -0.50 8.32
CA GLY A 128 14.22 0.37 9.43
C GLY A 128 13.06 0.57 10.42
N GLN A 129 11.81 0.54 9.94
CA GLN A 129 10.58 0.64 10.76
C GLN A 129 9.90 -0.73 10.94
N VAL A 130 8.60 -0.83 10.66
CA VAL A 130 7.85 -2.10 10.65
C VAL A 130 7.50 -2.52 9.23
N ILE A 131 7.50 -3.82 8.99
CA ILE A 131 7.07 -4.44 7.75
C ILE A 131 5.55 -4.40 7.71
N SER A 132 5.00 -3.95 6.58
CA SER A 132 3.60 -4.06 6.21
C SER A 132 3.52 -4.70 4.82
N VAL A 133 3.04 -5.95 4.78
CA VAL A 133 2.96 -6.74 3.54
C VAL A 133 1.68 -6.35 2.79
N TYR A 134 1.82 -5.94 1.52
CA TYR A 134 0.68 -5.67 0.65
C TYR A 134 0.12 -6.94 0.02
N GLY A 135 0.98 -7.88 -0.36
CA GLY A 135 0.52 -9.12 -0.96
C GLY A 135 1.65 -10.10 -1.19
N ALA A 136 1.28 -11.37 -1.34
CA ALA A 136 2.20 -12.46 -1.65
C ALA A 136 1.51 -13.55 -2.46
N ASP A 137 2.23 -14.13 -3.41
CA ASP A 137 1.77 -15.22 -4.28
C ASP A 137 2.87 -16.28 -4.35
N TYR A 138 2.54 -17.49 -3.93
CA TYR A 138 3.43 -18.64 -4.01
C TYR A 138 3.02 -19.54 -5.18
N GLY A 139 3.78 -19.52 -6.26
CA GLY A 139 3.38 -20.17 -7.50
C GLY A 139 4.44 -20.04 -8.58
N ARG A 140 4.01 -19.88 -9.83
CA ARG A 140 4.84 -19.58 -10.99
C ARG A 140 4.02 -18.84 -12.03
N ARG A 141 4.52 -17.67 -12.44
CA ARG A 141 3.90 -16.78 -13.44
C ARG A 141 4.67 -16.72 -14.76
N ASP A 142 5.94 -17.10 -14.75
CA ASP A 142 6.77 -17.11 -15.94
C ASP A 142 7.77 -18.28 -15.95
N GLU A 143 8.29 -18.60 -17.14
CA GLU A 143 9.21 -19.74 -17.31
C GLU A 143 10.65 -19.42 -16.89
N THR A 144 11.00 -18.13 -16.71
CA THR A 144 12.38 -17.66 -16.54
C THR A 144 12.78 -17.46 -15.08
N THR A 145 11.86 -17.01 -14.23
CA THR A 145 12.08 -16.78 -12.81
C THR A 145 12.34 -18.10 -12.10
N CYS A 146 13.41 -18.14 -11.30
CA CYS A 146 13.82 -19.34 -10.56
C CYS A 146 13.94 -20.60 -11.46
N SER A 147 14.38 -20.43 -12.70
CA SER A 147 14.48 -21.51 -13.71
C SER A 147 15.85 -22.21 -13.74
N TYR A 148 16.86 -21.67 -13.05
CA TYR A 148 18.22 -22.20 -13.07
C TYR A 148 18.27 -23.68 -12.66
N ARG A 149 18.82 -24.52 -13.54
CA ARG A 149 18.92 -25.98 -13.39
C ARG A 149 17.59 -26.69 -13.14
N ARG A 150 16.49 -26.14 -13.68
CA ARG A 150 15.17 -26.77 -13.66
C ARG A 150 14.88 -27.42 -15.01
N PHE A 151 14.12 -28.50 -14.97
CA PHE A 151 13.61 -29.12 -16.19
C PHE A 151 12.45 -28.32 -16.74
N SER A 152 12.28 -28.32 -18.06
CA SER A 152 11.23 -27.57 -18.76
C SER A 152 9.82 -27.88 -18.26
N PHE A 153 9.54 -29.15 -17.92
CA PHE A 153 8.23 -29.53 -17.37
C PHE A 153 7.92 -28.90 -16.01
N GLN A 154 8.94 -28.50 -15.25
CA GLN A 154 8.79 -27.84 -13.94
C GLN A 154 8.57 -26.33 -14.06
N THR A 155 8.89 -25.72 -15.21
CA THR A 155 8.80 -24.26 -15.44
C THR A 155 7.68 -23.87 -16.41
N ARG A 156 7.13 -24.82 -17.18
CA ARG A 156 6.11 -24.54 -18.21
C ARG A 156 4.74 -24.09 -17.68
N ASN A 157 4.38 -24.49 -16.46
CA ASN A 157 3.09 -24.11 -15.89
C ASN A 157 3.16 -22.71 -15.26
N THR A 158 2.89 -21.70 -16.07
CA THR A 158 2.88 -20.27 -15.70
C THR A 158 1.54 -19.76 -15.18
N LEU A 159 0.51 -20.62 -15.15
CA LEU A 159 -0.80 -20.28 -14.59
C LEU A 159 -0.91 -20.72 -13.11
N CYS A 160 0.19 -21.15 -12.51
CA CYS A 160 0.20 -21.58 -11.13
C CYS A 160 0.23 -20.37 -10.19
N SER A 161 -0.90 -20.08 -9.53
CA SER A 161 -1.01 -19.00 -8.55
C SER A 161 -1.49 -19.56 -7.22
N GLY A 162 -0.86 -19.10 -6.14
CA GLY A 162 -1.23 -19.41 -4.76
C GLY A 162 -1.17 -18.14 -3.92
N PRO A 163 -2.13 -17.21 -4.07
CA PRO A 163 -2.21 -16.01 -3.23
C PRO A 163 -2.28 -16.39 -1.75
N THR A 164 -1.54 -15.69 -0.90
CA THR A 164 -1.42 -16.07 0.51
C THR A 164 -1.25 -14.88 1.43
N ASN A 165 -1.95 -14.91 2.57
CA ASN A 165 -1.81 -13.95 3.66
C ASN A 165 -0.75 -14.39 4.71
N LYS A 166 -0.20 -15.60 4.59
CA LYS A 166 0.71 -16.17 5.60
C LYS A 166 1.99 -15.35 5.79
N VAL A 167 2.48 -14.69 4.74
CA VAL A 167 3.64 -13.80 4.86
C VAL A 167 3.31 -12.60 5.75
N ALA A 168 2.11 -12.02 5.59
CA ALA A 168 1.63 -10.92 6.42
C ALA A 168 1.47 -11.38 7.88
N GLU A 169 0.84 -12.53 8.12
CA GLU A 169 0.71 -13.13 9.47
C GLU A 169 2.08 -13.34 10.15
N LEU A 170 3.09 -13.75 9.38
CA LEU A 170 4.43 -14.01 9.90
C LEU A 170 5.26 -12.74 10.11
N CYS A 171 5.10 -11.72 9.26
CA CYS A 171 6.07 -10.62 9.15
C CYS A 171 5.53 -9.25 9.53
N ASN A 172 4.21 -9.02 9.49
CA ASN A 172 3.66 -7.70 9.79
C ASN A 172 4.02 -7.26 11.22
N GLY A 173 4.39 -5.98 11.39
CA GLY A 173 4.77 -5.42 12.68
C GLY A 173 6.18 -5.79 13.17
N LYS A 174 6.97 -6.52 12.36
CA LYS A 174 8.39 -6.82 12.63
C LYS A 174 9.28 -5.89 11.80
N ASN A 175 10.49 -5.61 12.29
CA ASN A 175 11.51 -4.87 11.51
C ASN A 175 12.35 -5.80 10.61
N ARG A 176 12.46 -7.08 10.99
CA ARG A 176 13.18 -8.11 10.24
C ARG A 176 12.35 -9.38 10.25
N CYS A 177 12.17 -10.00 9.09
CA CYS A 177 11.48 -11.27 8.95
C CYS A 177 12.29 -12.17 8.02
N THR A 178 12.58 -13.39 8.45
CA THR A 178 13.27 -14.37 7.61
C THR A 178 12.58 -15.71 7.76
N PHE A 179 12.22 -16.34 6.65
CA PHE A 179 11.54 -17.62 6.64
C PHE A 179 11.93 -18.43 5.39
N ARG A 180 11.78 -19.75 5.46
CA ARG A 180 12.03 -20.65 4.32
C ARG A 180 10.79 -20.72 3.45
N VAL A 181 10.97 -20.48 2.15
CA VAL A 181 9.89 -20.59 1.16
C VAL A 181 9.66 -22.05 0.81
N GLY A 182 8.41 -22.51 0.87
CA GLY A 182 8.06 -23.84 0.42
C GLY A 182 6.63 -24.25 0.77
N SER A 183 6.22 -25.38 0.19
CA SER A 183 4.86 -25.94 0.34
C SER A 183 4.48 -26.29 1.78
N SER A 184 5.45 -26.48 2.68
CA SER A 184 5.18 -26.67 4.11
C SER A 184 4.52 -25.45 4.76
N LEU A 185 4.88 -24.26 4.30
CA LEU A 185 4.34 -23.01 4.82
C LEU A 185 3.07 -22.63 4.05
N PHE A 186 3.08 -22.69 2.72
CA PHE A 186 2.02 -22.13 1.89
C PHE A 186 0.98 -23.14 1.39
N GLY A 187 1.26 -24.44 1.46
CA GLY A 187 0.56 -25.46 0.68
C GLY A 187 1.13 -25.58 -0.74
N ASP A 188 0.69 -26.59 -1.50
CA ASP A 188 1.12 -26.80 -2.88
C ASP A 188 -0.02 -26.49 -3.87
N PRO A 189 -0.03 -25.33 -4.53
CA PRO A 189 -1.07 -24.96 -5.50
C PRO A 189 -0.96 -25.71 -6.83
N CYS A 190 0.22 -26.25 -7.18
CA CYS A 190 0.44 -26.93 -8.44
C CYS A 190 1.56 -27.96 -8.34
N ARG A 191 1.17 -29.24 -8.21
CA ARG A 191 2.11 -30.36 -8.13
C ARG A 191 2.96 -30.44 -9.39
N ASN A 192 4.22 -30.86 -9.23
CA ASN A 192 5.23 -31.01 -10.29
C ASN A 192 5.73 -29.70 -10.94
N THR A 193 5.18 -28.55 -10.57
CA THR A 193 5.74 -27.23 -10.93
C THR A 193 6.69 -26.76 -9.84
N TYR A 194 7.89 -26.32 -10.22
CA TYR A 194 8.81 -25.69 -9.29
C TYR A 194 8.37 -24.24 -9.05
N LYS A 195 8.07 -23.87 -7.82
CA LYS A 195 7.44 -22.58 -7.51
C LYS A 195 8.45 -21.56 -7.00
N TYR A 196 8.00 -20.33 -6.87
CA TYR A 196 8.67 -19.24 -6.19
C TYR A 196 7.63 -18.34 -5.54
N LEU A 197 8.05 -17.64 -4.50
CA LEU A 197 7.28 -16.62 -3.82
C LEU A 197 7.59 -15.28 -4.47
N GLU A 198 6.55 -14.58 -4.94
CA GLU A 198 6.61 -13.15 -5.22
C GLU A 198 5.83 -12.42 -4.14
N LEU A 199 6.44 -11.42 -3.50
CA LEU A 199 5.80 -10.63 -2.45
C LEU A 199 6.14 -9.15 -2.57
N ALA A 200 5.22 -8.32 -2.13
CA ALA A 200 5.41 -6.88 -2.02
C ALA A 200 5.13 -6.42 -0.59
N TYR A 201 6.05 -5.61 -0.06
CA TYR A 201 5.90 -5.01 1.26
C TYR A 201 6.40 -3.56 1.26
N VAL A 202 5.95 -2.81 2.25
CA VAL A 202 6.43 -1.46 2.55
C VAL A 202 6.98 -1.41 3.97
N CYS A 203 7.86 -0.45 4.22
CA CYS A 203 8.26 -0.09 5.56
C CYS A 203 7.34 1.03 6.06
N GLU A 204 6.39 0.66 6.91
CA GLU A 204 5.44 1.60 7.47
C GLU A 204 6.01 2.15 8.78
N SER A 205 5.91 3.45 8.96
CA SER A 205 6.20 4.09 10.24
C SER A 205 4.94 4.03 11.08
N THR A 206 4.98 3.29 12.20
CA THR A 206 3.82 3.23 13.11
C THR A 206 3.47 4.64 13.61
N PRO A 207 2.21 5.09 13.46
CA PRO A 207 1.73 6.26 14.18
C PRO A 207 1.92 6.03 15.67
N CYS A 208 2.37 7.04 16.39
CA CYS A 208 2.58 6.96 17.83
C CYS A 208 1.22 6.92 18.56
N THR A 209 0.53 5.79 18.49
CA THR A 209 -0.53 5.46 19.45
C THR A 209 0.14 4.90 20.70
N SER A 210 -0.48 5.13 21.85
CA SER A 210 0.02 4.85 23.21
C SER A 210 0.47 3.40 23.49
N SER A 211 0.33 2.49 22.53
CA SER A 211 0.86 1.12 22.56
C SER A 211 2.31 0.99 22.06
N SER A 212 2.93 2.03 21.49
CA SER A 212 4.35 2.02 21.06
C SER A 212 5.37 2.15 22.21
N ALA A 213 4.88 2.41 23.44
CA ALA A 213 5.71 2.55 24.64
C ALA A 213 6.48 1.27 25.02
N THR A 214 6.13 0.10 24.47
CA THR A 214 6.75 -1.19 24.86
C THR A 214 8.03 -1.55 24.10
N ARG A 215 8.41 -0.85 23.02
CA ARG A 215 9.61 -1.21 22.21
C ARG A 215 10.60 -0.07 21.97
N GLY A 216 10.58 0.97 22.80
CA GLY A 216 11.60 2.03 22.75
C GLY A 216 11.68 2.74 21.39
N ALA A 217 10.54 2.98 20.76
CA ALA A 217 10.48 3.81 19.56
C ALA A 217 10.78 5.28 19.92
N LEU A 218 11.43 5.99 19.00
CA LEU A 218 11.81 7.39 19.09
C LEU A 218 10.95 8.21 18.15
N ILE A 219 10.51 9.37 18.61
CA ILE A 219 9.72 10.33 17.84
C ILE A 219 10.56 10.83 16.66
N SER A 220 9.92 10.97 15.51
CA SER A 220 10.42 11.61 14.30
C SER A 220 9.33 12.51 13.73
N VAL A 221 9.49 13.81 13.95
CA VAL A 221 8.55 14.86 13.55
C VAL A 221 8.59 15.00 12.03
N GLN A 222 7.43 14.90 11.39
CA GLN A 222 7.26 15.02 9.93
C GLN A 222 6.88 16.44 9.51
N ALA A 223 6.02 17.09 10.30
CA ALA A 223 5.61 18.47 10.10
C ALA A 223 5.13 19.07 11.42
N ALA A 224 5.30 20.37 11.61
CA ALA A 224 4.63 21.11 12.67
C ALA A 224 4.26 22.52 12.22
N LEU A 225 3.11 23.00 12.70
CA LEU A 225 2.57 24.31 12.42
C LEU A 225 2.07 24.94 13.72
N TYR A 226 2.51 26.17 13.99
CA TYR A 226 1.93 27.02 15.03
C TYR A 226 1.24 28.21 14.37
N GLY A 227 -0.07 28.30 14.54
CA GLY A 227 -0.87 29.24 13.78
C GLY A 227 -2.32 28.76 13.65
N ARG A 228 -2.89 28.90 12.45
CA ARG A 228 -4.21 28.39 12.10
C ARG A 228 -4.24 28.05 10.61
N ALA A 229 -4.60 26.81 10.30
CA ALA A 229 -4.73 26.27 8.95
C ALA A 229 -6.21 26.09 8.52
N ASP A 230 -7.15 26.09 9.47
CA ASP A 230 -8.57 25.87 9.21
C ASP A 230 -9.49 26.57 10.25
N THR A 231 -10.79 26.65 9.95
CA THR A 231 -11.78 27.34 10.78
C THR A 231 -12.31 26.52 11.96
N ASP A 232 -12.12 25.20 11.94
CA ASP A 232 -12.86 24.26 12.77
C ASP A 232 -12.02 23.79 13.96
N THR A 233 -10.72 23.62 13.76
CA THR A 233 -9.75 23.22 14.77
C THR A 233 -9.68 24.27 15.90
N CYS A 234 -9.91 23.79 17.13
CA CYS A 234 -9.96 24.59 18.35
C CYS A 234 -10.92 25.80 18.27
N SER A 235 -12.06 25.66 17.58
CA SER A 235 -13.04 26.72 17.34
C SER A 235 -14.10 26.91 18.43
N GLU A 236 -14.28 25.92 19.30
CA GLU A 236 -15.35 25.91 20.30
C GLU A 236 -15.31 27.14 21.23
N GLY A 237 -16.44 27.86 21.31
CA GLY A 237 -16.60 29.04 22.16
C GLY A 237 -15.88 30.31 21.66
N ARG A 238 -15.36 30.33 20.43
CA ARG A 238 -14.55 31.45 19.93
C ARG A 238 -15.33 32.39 19.01
N PRO A 239 -15.08 33.72 19.08
CA PRO A 239 -15.62 34.67 18.11
C PRO A 239 -15.12 34.38 16.71
N VAL A 240 -16.01 34.51 15.71
CA VAL A 240 -15.70 34.25 14.30
C VAL A 240 -14.47 35.04 13.82
N GLY A 241 -14.30 36.29 14.26
CA GLY A 241 -13.15 37.11 13.90
C GLY A 241 -11.79 36.53 14.29
N GLN A 242 -11.74 35.60 15.26
CA GLN A 242 -10.50 34.91 15.66
C GLN A 242 -10.22 33.64 14.83
N LEU A 243 -11.17 33.19 13.99
CA LEU A 243 -11.12 31.93 13.26
C LEU A 243 -10.91 32.11 11.75
N THR A 244 -11.11 33.31 11.22
CA THR A 244 -11.10 33.58 9.77
C THR A 244 -9.73 33.52 9.11
N ASN A 245 -8.65 33.79 9.85
CA ASN A 245 -7.30 33.79 9.29
C ASN A 245 -6.69 32.37 9.31
N THR A 246 -6.91 31.63 8.22
CA THR A 246 -6.42 30.25 8.02
C THR A 246 -5.10 30.15 7.27
N THR A 247 -4.46 31.28 6.98
CA THR A 247 -3.13 31.34 6.36
C THR A 247 -2.04 31.71 7.38
N CYS A 248 -2.40 31.73 8.68
CA CYS A 248 -1.48 32.05 9.75
C CYS A 248 -0.56 30.86 10.06
N SER A 249 0.74 31.05 9.89
CA SER A 249 1.75 30.07 10.27
C SER A 249 3.02 30.76 10.73
N GLN A 250 3.60 30.29 11.82
CA GLN A 250 4.88 30.77 12.32
C GLN A 250 6.04 30.01 11.65
N PRO A 251 6.94 30.73 10.95
CA PRO A 251 8.16 30.13 10.38
C PRO A 251 9.04 29.50 11.46
N GLY A 252 9.67 28.37 11.15
CA GLY A 252 10.60 27.68 12.06
C GLY A 252 9.94 26.81 13.13
N THR A 253 8.60 26.72 13.17
CA THR A 253 7.90 25.84 14.11
C THR A 253 8.33 24.38 13.94
N GLU A 254 8.38 23.90 12.69
CA GLU A 254 8.81 22.53 12.39
C GLU A 254 10.21 22.21 12.91
N ASP A 255 11.18 23.10 12.66
CA ASP A 255 12.56 22.93 13.11
C ASP A 255 12.69 22.93 14.64
N LEU A 256 11.93 23.79 15.31
CA LEU A 256 11.88 23.85 16.78
C LEU A 256 11.32 22.55 17.36
N VAL A 257 10.22 22.05 16.79
CA VAL A 257 9.57 20.82 17.25
C VAL A 257 10.43 19.60 16.95
N LYS A 258 11.06 19.53 15.77
CA LYS A 258 12.08 18.52 15.42
C LYS A 258 13.22 18.52 16.43
N THR A 259 13.85 19.68 16.65
CA THR A 259 14.97 19.85 17.59
C THR A 259 14.60 19.39 19.01
N ARG A 260 13.37 19.63 19.43
CA ARG A 260 12.92 19.30 20.78
C ARG A 260 12.46 17.86 20.95
N CYS A 261 11.91 17.24 19.91
CA CYS A 261 11.21 15.95 20.02
C CYS A 261 11.88 14.80 19.29
N ASP A 262 12.65 15.05 18.23
CA ASP A 262 13.29 13.96 17.48
C ASP A 262 14.23 13.16 18.37
N GLY A 263 14.15 11.83 18.24
CA GLY A 263 14.99 10.93 19.03
C GLY A 263 14.52 10.70 20.47
N LYS A 264 13.41 11.32 20.91
CA LYS A 264 12.87 11.10 22.26
C LYS A 264 11.75 10.05 22.28
N LYS A 265 11.58 9.38 23.42
CA LYS A 265 10.44 8.46 23.63
C LYS A 265 9.15 9.21 24.01
N GLU A 266 9.32 10.35 24.65
CA GLU A 266 8.26 11.24 25.10
C GLU A 266 8.75 12.67 24.91
N CYS A 267 7.89 13.55 24.38
CA CYS A 267 8.23 14.94 24.15
C CYS A 267 7.10 15.83 24.67
N GLU A 268 7.46 16.77 25.53
CA GLU A 268 6.60 17.86 25.94
C GLU A 268 7.10 19.17 25.34
N ILE A 269 6.17 19.88 24.70
CA ILE A 269 6.40 21.19 24.10
C ILE A 269 5.71 22.23 24.97
N ASN A 270 6.48 23.19 25.48
CA ASN A 270 5.89 24.35 26.13
C ASN A 270 5.44 25.33 25.05
N ILE A 271 4.16 25.68 25.05
CA ILE A 271 3.59 26.59 24.04
C ILE A 271 4.31 27.94 24.02
N ARG A 272 4.91 28.38 25.13
CA ARG A 272 5.67 29.64 25.20
C ARG A 272 6.93 29.62 24.34
N ASP A 273 7.52 28.44 24.14
CA ASP A 273 8.73 28.28 23.32
C ASP A 273 8.39 28.42 21.82
N VAL A 274 7.13 28.16 21.47
CA VAL A 274 6.63 28.24 20.09
C VAL A 274 5.92 29.57 19.85
N ALA A 275 5.23 30.15 20.83
CA ALA A 275 4.34 31.31 20.63
C ALA A 275 5.05 32.68 20.52
N THR A 276 6.38 32.70 20.33
CA THR A 276 7.17 33.93 20.29
C THR A 276 8.07 33.97 19.06
N PRO A 277 7.96 35.00 18.19
CA PRO A 277 6.96 36.08 18.18
C PRO A 277 5.57 35.60 17.69
N ASP A 278 4.49 36.31 18.06
CA ASP A 278 3.14 35.97 17.59
C ASP A 278 3.03 36.15 16.06
N PRO A 279 2.70 35.09 15.30
CA PRO A 279 2.62 35.16 13.84
C PRO A 279 1.37 35.89 13.31
N CYS A 280 0.30 35.99 14.10
CA CYS A 280 -0.96 36.61 13.71
C CYS A 280 -1.77 37.08 14.93
N VAL A 281 -1.56 38.34 15.30
CA VAL A 281 -2.27 38.97 16.42
C VAL A 281 -3.77 39.02 16.14
N GLY A 282 -4.58 38.66 17.15
CA GLY A 282 -6.04 38.63 17.04
C GLY A 282 -6.63 37.34 16.45
N THR A 283 -5.80 36.44 15.91
CA THR A 283 -6.22 35.09 15.51
C THR A 283 -5.92 34.10 16.63
N PHE A 284 -6.88 33.21 16.92
CA PHE A 284 -6.63 32.13 17.87
C PHE A 284 -5.79 31.04 17.20
N LYS A 285 -4.67 30.68 17.83
CA LYS A 285 -3.67 29.77 17.25
C LYS A 285 -3.66 28.42 17.96
N TYR A 286 -3.25 27.38 17.25
CA TYR A 286 -2.99 26.05 17.76
C TYR A 286 -1.64 25.53 17.25
N LEU A 287 -1.07 24.59 17.99
CA LEU A 287 0.07 23.81 17.53
C LEU A 287 -0.48 22.52 16.94
N ASP A 288 -0.27 22.33 15.64
CA ASP A 288 -0.56 21.08 14.94
C ASP A 288 0.76 20.39 14.60
N THR A 289 0.86 19.09 14.87
CA THR A 289 2.10 18.32 14.72
C THR A 289 1.79 16.96 14.15
N ASN A 290 2.46 16.61 13.06
CA ASN A 290 2.49 15.27 12.50
C ASN A 290 3.84 14.63 12.81
N TYR A 291 3.84 13.44 13.39
CA TYR A 291 5.05 12.73 13.80
C TYR A 291 4.88 11.22 13.68
N THR A 292 6.00 10.54 13.53
CA THR A 292 6.07 9.08 13.45
C THR A 292 7.00 8.53 14.52
N CYS A 293 6.89 7.23 14.80
CA CYS A 293 7.75 6.54 15.76
C CYS A 293 8.70 5.59 15.01
N LEU A 294 10.02 5.82 15.13
CA LEU A 294 11.07 4.97 14.57
C LEU A 294 11.61 4.02 15.65
N PRO A 295 11.81 2.72 15.40
CA PRO A 295 12.41 1.84 16.41
C PRO A 295 13.86 2.26 16.69
N ALA A 296 14.28 2.28 17.96
CA ALA A 296 15.66 2.54 18.32
C ALA A 296 16.58 1.45 17.73
N SER A 297 17.39 1.81 16.74
CA SER A 297 18.48 0.95 16.30
C SER A 297 19.54 0.92 17.40
N GLN A 298 19.69 -0.22 18.07
CA GLN A 298 20.87 -0.46 18.90
C GLN A 298 22.07 -0.62 17.98
N SER A 299 22.70 0.49 17.62
CA SER A 299 24.03 0.48 17.02
C SER A 299 25.05 0.29 18.14
N THR A 300 25.47 -0.95 18.38
CA THR A 300 26.64 -1.24 19.22
C THR A 300 27.89 -0.82 18.46
N VAL A 301 28.36 0.40 18.72
CA VAL A 301 29.69 0.84 18.28
C VAL A 301 30.72 0.01 19.06
N THR A 302 31.23 -1.05 18.43
CA THR A 302 32.35 -1.81 19.00
C THR A 302 33.62 -1.09 18.59
N LEU A 303 34.20 -0.32 19.51
CA LEU A 303 35.57 0.18 19.36
C LEU A 303 36.52 -1.02 19.37
N LYS A 304 36.94 -1.49 18.19
CA LYS A 304 38.04 -2.46 18.10
C LYS A 304 39.33 -1.71 18.39
N GLN A 305 39.97 -2.02 19.52
CA GLN A 305 41.36 -1.62 19.77
C GLN A 305 42.26 -2.25 18.69
N PRO A 306 43.24 -1.50 18.16
CA PRO A 306 44.21 -2.06 17.24
C PRO A 306 45.12 -3.04 17.99
N HIS A 307 45.19 -4.28 17.51
CA HIS A 307 46.20 -5.24 17.96
C HIS A 307 47.59 -4.71 17.61
N ARG A 308 48.41 -4.48 18.63
CA ARG A 308 49.87 -4.35 18.49
C ARG A 308 50.41 -5.73 18.10
N LEU A 309 51.06 -5.79 16.93
CA LEU A 309 51.96 -6.89 16.55
C LEU A 309 53.18 -6.90 17.48
#